data_AF-A0A7C7US33-F1
#
_entry.id   AF-A0A7C7US33-F1
#
_cell.length_a   1.000
_cell.length_b   1.000
_cell.length_c   1.000
_cell.angle_alpha   90.00
_cell.angle_beta   90.00
_cell.angle_gamma   90.00
#
_symmetry.space_group_name_H-M   'P 1'
#
loop_
_entity.id
_entity.type
_entity.pdbx_description
1 polymer ?
#
loop_
_entity_poly.entity_id
_entity_poly.type
_entity_poly.pdbx_seq_one_letter_code
_entity_poly.pdbx_strand_id
1 'polypeptide(L)'
;MKTSPCSLLKSVSPAHRKRPPGGDVVVIIDALRSSVTITSALVVGAVKVIPVLTVAGARAYLGREGYLVAGERGGVQVEDFHLGNSPTELWRQAVEMRGKTLVLTTSNGTRCLEAAQEGGATAVLTGSLPNATALAQAAFDLAGGRGRDISLQYLRSFSRLG
;
A
#
# COMPACT_ATOMS: atom_id res chain seq x y z
N MET A 1 -27.21 -26.59 -5.59
CA MET A 1 -26.56 -25.59 -4.71
C MET A 1 -26.45 -24.30 -5.52
N LYS A 2 -27.23 -23.27 -5.17
CA LYS A 2 -27.30 -22.03 -5.95
C LYS A 2 -26.00 -21.24 -5.74
N THR A 3 -25.14 -21.18 -6.75
CA THR A 3 -24.07 -20.19 -6.82
C THR A 3 -24.74 -18.83 -7.03
N SER A 4 -24.90 -18.05 -5.96
CA SER A 4 -25.32 -16.67 -6.09
C SER A 4 -24.29 -15.95 -6.98
N PRO A 5 -24.71 -15.26 -8.05
CA PRO A 5 -23.78 -14.58 -8.94
C PRO A 5 -23.02 -13.54 -8.13
N CYS A 6 -21.69 -13.62 -8.20
CA CYS A 6 -20.77 -12.66 -7.61
C CYS A 6 -21.31 -11.25 -7.86
N SER A 7 -21.73 -10.58 -6.79
CA SER A 7 -22.28 -9.23 -6.86
C SER A 7 -21.24 -8.35 -7.52
N LEU A 8 -21.57 -7.94 -8.75
CA LEU A 8 -20.89 -6.95 -9.55
C LEU A 8 -20.49 -5.76 -8.66
N LEU A 9 -19.20 -5.40 -8.69
CA LEU A 9 -18.55 -4.20 -8.16
C LEU A 9 -19.51 -3.16 -7.56
N LYS A 10 -19.67 -3.16 -6.22
CA LYS A 10 -20.33 -2.06 -5.51
C LYS A 10 -19.31 -1.01 -5.12
N SER A 11 -19.31 0.06 -5.92
CA SER A 11 -18.61 1.34 -5.73
C SER A 11 -17.15 1.40 -6.19
N VAL A 12 -16.95 1.96 -7.38
CA VAL A 12 -15.79 2.81 -7.67
C VAL A 12 -16.26 4.24 -7.42
N SER A 13 -16.10 4.76 -6.20
CA SER A 13 -16.35 6.18 -5.96
C SER A 13 -15.09 6.98 -6.31
N PRO A 14 -15.17 7.92 -7.26
CA PRO A 14 -14.15 8.94 -7.37
C PRO A 14 -14.25 9.80 -6.12
N ALA A 15 -13.14 9.90 -5.39
CA ALA A 15 -12.84 10.94 -4.40
C ALA A 15 -13.38 10.80 -2.94
N HIS A 16 -12.40 10.80 -2.03
CA HIS A 16 -12.14 11.81 -0.99
C HIS A 16 -12.39 11.52 0.48
N ARG A 17 -13.30 10.64 0.88
CA ARG A 17 -13.54 10.38 2.33
C ARG A 17 -14.56 9.27 2.59
N LYS A 18 -14.90 8.47 1.59
CA LYS A 18 -15.84 7.38 1.81
C LYS A 18 -15.05 6.20 2.35
N ARG A 19 -15.17 6.03 3.66
CA ARG A 19 -14.82 4.82 4.39
C ARG A 19 -15.30 3.61 3.57
N PRO A 20 -14.44 2.59 3.34
CA PRO A 20 -14.90 1.39 2.69
C PRO A 20 -16.03 0.78 3.54
N PRO A 21 -17.03 0.15 2.93
CA PRO A 21 -18.03 -0.61 3.67
C PRO A 21 -17.33 -1.54 4.67
N GLY A 22 -17.83 -1.55 5.91
CA GLY A 22 -17.26 -2.38 6.96
C GLY A 22 -17.31 -3.85 6.55
N GLY A 23 -16.18 -4.55 6.69
CA GLY A 23 -16.05 -5.96 6.35
C GLY A 23 -15.42 -6.25 4.98
N ASP A 24 -15.29 -5.27 4.08
CA ASP A 24 -14.75 -5.51 2.74
C ASP A 24 -13.25 -5.87 2.73
N VAL A 25 -12.83 -6.49 1.63
CA VAL A 25 -11.43 -6.53 1.21
C VAL A 25 -11.13 -5.23 0.47
N VAL A 26 -10.23 -4.42 1.03
CA VAL A 26 -9.89 -3.11 0.48
C VAL A 26 -8.61 -3.21 -0.32
N VAL A 27 -8.63 -2.73 -1.56
CA VAL A 27 -7.46 -2.58 -2.41
C VAL A 27 -7.09 -1.11 -2.50
N ILE A 28 -5.91 -0.75 -1.99
CA ILE A 28 -5.37 0.60 -2.07
C ILE A 28 -4.52 0.72 -3.33
N ILE A 29 -4.77 1.77 -4.11
CA ILE A 29 -4.00 2.11 -5.30
C ILE A 29 -3.47 3.53 -5.15
N ASP A 30 -2.14 3.65 -5.04
CA ASP A 30 -1.38 4.89 -5.11
C ASP A 30 -0.36 4.80 -6.24
N ALA A 31 -0.77 5.27 -7.42
CA ALA A 31 0.05 5.23 -8.62
C ALA A 31 1.30 6.13 -8.52
N LEU A 32 1.29 7.16 -7.67
CA LEU A 32 2.36 8.16 -7.57
C LEU A 32 2.64 8.49 -6.09
N ARG A 33 3.39 7.65 -5.36
CA ARG A 33 4.19 6.50 -5.82
C ARG A 33 4.12 5.28 -4.90
N SER A 34 3.37 5.34 -3.79
CA SER A 34 3.53 4.39 -2.69
C SER A 34 3.27 2.94 -3.09
N SER A 35 2.24 2.66 -3.90
CA SER A 35 1.90 1.28 -4.26
C SER A 35 2.89 0.68 -5.25
N VAL A 36 3.42 1.50 -6.15
CA VAL A 36 4.48 1.11 -7.08
C VAL A 36 5.79 0.86 -6.33
N THR A 37 6.12 1.69 -5.34
CA THR A 37 7.29 1.49 -4.45
C THR A 37 7.20 0.17 -3.70
N ILE A 38 6.05 -0.14 -3.09
CA ILE A 38 5.81 -1.40 -2.38
C ILE A 38 6.01 -2.59 -3.32
N THR A 39 5.37 -2.56 -4.50
CA THR A 39 5.47 -3.64 -5.47
C THR A 39 6.90 -3.80 -5.99
N SER A 40 7.60 -2.70 -6.25
CA SER A 40 8.99 -2.72 -6.71
C SER A 40 9.92 -3.33 -5.66
N ALA A 41 9.75 -2.98 -4.38
CA ALA A 41 10.55 -3.53 -3.29
C ALA A 41 10.44 -5.07 -3.23
N LEU A 42 9.22 -5.60 -3.35
CA LEU A 42 8.99 -7.04 -3.37
C LEU A 42 9.60 -7.71 -4.60
N VAL A 43 9.47 -7.09 -5.79
CA VAL A 43 10.06 -7.60 -7.03
C VAL A 43 11.57 -7.69 -6.96
N VAL A 44 12.25 -6.70 -6.35
CA VAL A 44 13.71 -6.72 -6.21
C VAL A 44 14.21 -7.59 -5.05
N GLY A 45 13.30 -8.26 -4.32
CA GLY A 45 13.64 -9.30 -3.35
C GLY A 45 13.54 -8.88 -1.88
N ALA A 46 12.81 -7.81 -1.55
CA ALA A 46 12.42 -7.56 -0.17
C ALA A 46 11.55 -8.72 0.34
N VAL A 47 11.81 -9.19 1.56
CA VAL A 47 11.04 -10.28 2.18
C VAL A 47 9.66 -9.81 2.62
N LYS A 48 9.56 -8.54 3.03
CA LYS A 48 8.35 -7.92 3.54
C LYS A 48 8.43 -6.40 3.38
N VAL A 49 7.27 -5.76 3.21
CA VAL A 49 7.13 -4.31 3.39
C VAL A 49 6.22 -4.04 4.59
N ILE A 50 6.69 -3.19 5.52
CA ILE A 50 5.95 -2.77 6.71
C ILE A 50 5.59 -1.30 6.53
N PRO A 51 4.36 -0.99 6.12
CA PRO A 51 3.92 0.40 6.08
C PRO A 51 3.65 0.90 7.51
N VAL A 52 4.14 2.09 7.84
CA VAL A 52 4.00 2.70 9.17
C VAL A 52 3.44 4.12 9.09
N LEU A 53 2.68 4.50 10.12
CA LEU A 53 1.92 5.74 10.13
C LEU A 53 2.78 7.00 10.36
N THR A 54 3.92 6.87 11.03
CA THR A 54 4.67 8.07 11.43
C THR A 54 6.13 7.95 11.04
N VAL A 55 6.76 9.10 10.82
CA VAL A 55 8.21 9.18 10.67
C VAL A 55 8.89 8.59 11.90
N ALA A 56 8.43 8.91 13.10
CA ALA A 56 8.94 8.34 14.34
C ALA A 56 8.84 6.79 14.38
N GLY A 57 7.70 6.24 13.93
CA GLY A 57 7.51 4.80 13.83
C GLY A 57 8.46 4.12 12.83
N ALA A 58 8.77 4.78 11.72
CA ALA A 58 9.78 4.32 10.77
C ALA A 58 11.20 4.43 11.34
N ARG A 59 11.53 5.55 12.00
CA ARG A 59 12.83 5.78 12.65
C ARG A 59 13.19 4.74 13.69
N ALA A 60 12.20 4.16 14.36
CA ALA A 60 12.42 3.09 15.34
C ALA A 60 13.14 1.85 14.76
N TYR A 61 13.19 1.70 13.43
CA TYR A 61 13.86 0.61 12.72
C TYR A 61 15.25 0.97 12.18
N LEU A 62 15.68 2.23 12.26
CA LEU A 62 17.02 2.62 11.83
C LEU A 62 18.07 1.88 12.66
N GLY A 63 19.13 1.40 11.99
CA GLY A 63 20.21 0.62 12.60
C GLY A 63 19.85 -0.82 12.96
N ARG A 64 18.61 -1.27 12.76
CA ARG A 64 18.25 -2.68 12.98
C ARG A 64 18.74 -3.56 11.83
N GLU A 65 19.42 -4.64 12.16
CA GLU A 65 19.88 -5.60 11.17
C GLU A 65 18.70 -6.20 10.38
N GLY A 66 18.83 -6.26 9.06
CA GLY A 66 17.80 -6.82 8.19
C GLY A 66 16.72 -5.82 7.76
N TYR A 67 16.77 -4.57 8.22
CA TYR A 67 15.78 -3.54 7.88
C TYR A 67 16.38 -2.43 7.02
N LEU A 68 15.59 -1.97 6.04
CA LEU A 68 15.79 -0.70 5.35
C LEU A 68 14.59 0.19 5.64
N VAL A 69 14.84 1.49 5.79
CA VAL A 69 13.82 2.49 6.11
C VAL A 69 13.71 3.45 4.94
N ALA A 70 12.50 3.59 4.41
CA ALA A 70 12.16 4.45 3.30
C ALA A 70 10.95 5.34 3.62
N GLY A 71 10.88 6.50 2.98
CA GLY A 71 9.72 7.36 3.14
C GLY A 71 9.87 8.76 2.63
N GLU A 72 8.74 9.46 2.53
CA GLU A 72 8.69 10.85 2.08
C GLU A 72 7.67 11.68 2.86
N ARG A 73 7.89 12.99 2.87
CA ARG A 73 6.88 14.01 3.22
C ARG A 73 6.91 15.10 2.15
N GLY A 74 5.75 15.38 1.55
CA GLY A 74 5.65 16.40 0.50
C GLY A 74 6.45 16.06 -0.77
N GLY A 75 6.69 14.77 -1.02
CA GLY A 75 7.48 14.26 -2.13
C GLY A 75 8.99 14.21 -1.88
N VAL A 76 9.45 14.73 -0.74
CA VAL A 76 10.87 14.78 -0.37
C VAL A 76 11.18 13.65 0.60
N GLN A 77 12.31 12.98 0.40
CA GLN A 77 12.80 11.96 1.33
C GLN A 77 12.95 12.54 2.74
N VAL A 78 12.53 11.76 3.73
CA VAL A 78 12.73 12.12 5.14
C VAL A 78 14.22 11.98 5.46
N GLU A 79 14.78 12.99 6.14
CA GLU A 79 16.22 13.20 6.34
C GLU A 79 17.03 11.91 6.55
N ASP A 80 17.17 11.38 7.74
CA ASP A 80 17.95 10.21 8.12
C ASP A 80 17.54 8.84 7.52
N PHE A 81 16.69 8.79 6.49
CA PHE A 81 16.27 7.53 5.87
C PHE A 81 17.24 7.04 4.80
N HIS A 82 17.23 5.73 4.58
CA HIS A 82 18.07 5.10 3.55
C HIS A 82 17.58 5.41 2.13
N LEU A 83 16.27 5.61 1.98
CA LEU A 83 15.58 5.65 0.69
C LEU A 83 14.39 6.63 0.72
N GLY A 84 14.08 7.21 -0.43
CA GLY A 84 12.83 7.94 -0.65
C GLY A 84 11.63 7.03 -1.00
N ASN A 85 10.54 7.64 -1.47
CA ASN A 85 9.39 6.92 -2.05
C ASN A 85 9.51 6.85 -3.59
N SER A 86 10.68 6.43 -4.09
CA SER A 86 10.95 6.35 -5.52
C SER A 86 11.19 4.89 -5.94
N PRO A 87 10.35 4.33 -6.84
CA PRO A 87 10.61 3.01 -7.39
C PRO A 87 12.02 2.92 -8.00
N THR A 88 12.41 3.86 -8.85
CA THR A 88 13.71 3.83 -9.54
C THR A 88 14.91 3.84 -8.59
N GLU A 89 14.77 4.44 -7.42
CA GLU A 89 15.79 4.44 -6.38
C GLU A 89 15.92 3.05 -5.74
N LEU A 90 14.79 2.39 -5.45
CA LEU A 90 14.77 0.99 -5.01
C LEU A 90 15.44 0.04 -5.99
N TRP A 91 15.22 0.22 -7.29
CA TRP A 91 15.86 -0.62 -8.31
C TRP A 91 17.38 -0.45 -8.32
N ARG A 92 17.89 0.76 -8.04
CA ARG A 92 19.34 0.99 -7.91
C ARG A 92 19.91 0.33 -6.67
N GLN A 93 19.13 0.22 -5.60
CA GLN A 93 19.50 -0.46 -4.35
C GLN A 93 19.00 -1.91 -4.27
N ALA A 94 18.75 -2.56 -5.42
CA ALA A 94 18.20 -3.91 -5.45
C ALA A 94 19.08 -4.93 -4.69
N VAL A 95 20.40 -4.74 -4.74
CA VAL A 95 21.36 -5.60 -4.03
C VAL A 95 21.23 -5.43 -2.52
N GLU A 96 21.17 -4.20 -2.00
CA GLU A 96 20.99 -3.99 -0.57
C GLU A 96 19.61 -4.45 -0.09
N MET A 97 18.57 -4.31 -0.92
CA MET A 97 17.19 -4.67 -0.57
C MET A 97 16.96 -6.19 -0.47
N ARG A 98 17.71 -6.99 -1.23
CA ARG A 98 17.50 -8.44 -1.30
C ARG A 98 17.63 -9.09 0.08
N GLY A 99 16.58 -9.80 0.50
CA GLY A 99 16.54 -10.46 1.81
C GLY A 99 16.28 -9.52 2.99
N LYS A 100 16.06 -8.22 2.75
CA LYS A 100 15.71 -7.24 3.80
C LYS A 100 14.20 -7.03 3.91
N THR A 101 13.79 -6.45 5.03
CA THR A 101 12.45 -5.91 5.23
C THR A 101 12.47 -4.41 5.00
N LEU A 102 11.59 -3.89 4.15
CA LEU A 102 11.43 -2.46 3.93
C LEU A 102 10.38 -1.89 4.89
N VAL A 103 10.74 -0.90 5.70
CA VAL A 103 9.81 -0.10 6.48
C VAL A 103 9.51 1.16 5.68
N LEU A 104 8.24 1.42 5.39
CA LEU A 104 7.82 2.49 4.49
C LEU A 104 6.84 3.43 5.18
N THR A 105 7.09 4.74 5.16
CA THR A 105 6.09 5.74 5.52
C THR A 105 5.95 6.81 4.44
N THR A 106 4.74 6.98 3.94
CA THR A 106 4.42 7.97 2.89
C THR A 106 3.22 8.78 3.32
N SER A 107 3.08 9.98 2.78
CA SER A 107 1.99 10.92 3.08
C SER A 107 0.61 10.35 2.75
N ASN A 108 0.54 9.48 1.73
CA ASN A 108 -0.69 8.84 1.29
C ASN A 108 -0.91 7.45 1.90
N GLY A 109 0.16 6.69 2.12
CA GLY A 109 0.10 5.35 2.71
C GLY A 109 -0.45 5.36 4.13
N THR A 110 -0.06 6.36 4.94
CA THR A 110 -0.65 6.65 6.26
C THR A 110 -2.15 6.74 6.23
N ARG A 111 -2.66 7.65 5.39
CA ARG A 111 -4.09 7.96 5.30
C ARG A 111 -4.90 6.74 4.90
N CYS A 112 -4.34 5.90 4.05
CA CYS A 112 -5.02 4.69 3.62
C CYS A 112 -5.04 3.59 4.68
N LEU A 113 -3.95 3.41 5.43
CA LEU A 113 -3.94 2.50 6.56
C LEU A 113 -4.96 2.95 7.62
N GLU A 114 -4.97 4.24 7.96
CA GLU A 114 -5.94 4.82 8.89
C GLU A 114 -7.37 4.63 8.38
N ALA A 115 -7.67 5.00 7.13
CA ALA A 115 -9.01 4.87 6.56
C ALA A 115 -9.49 3.41 6.46
N ALA A 116 -8.58 2.45 6.25
CA ALA A 116 -8.92 1.04 6.23
C ALA A 116 -9.17 0.47 7.64
N GLN A 117 -8.35 0.89 8.62
CA GLN A 117 -8.53 0.52 10.03
C GLN A 117 -9.83 1.10 10.59
N GLU A 118 -10.03 2.40 10.43
CA GLU A 118 -11.29 3.07 10.76
C GLU A 118 -12.45 2.42 10.02
N GLY A 119 -12.22 2.04 8.75
CA GLY A 119 -13.07 1.25 7.86
C GLY A 119 -13.71 0.02 8.46
N GLY A 120 -12.99 -0.70 9.33
CA GLY A 120 -13.31 -2.08 9.63
C GLY A 120 -13.07 -2.99 8.42
N ALA A 121 -12.09 -2.67 7.58
CA ALA A 121 -11.69 -3.54 6.48
C ALA A 121 -11.20 -4.88 7.03
N THR A 122 -11.68 -6.00 6.46
CA THR A 122 -11.24 -7.33 6.91
C THR A 122 -9.86 -7.68 6.35
N ALA A 123 -9.47 -7.04 5.24
CA ALA A 123 -8.14 -7.10 4.69
C ALA A 123 -7.83 -5.85 3.88
N VAL A 124 -6.53 -5.57 3.77
CA VAL A 124 -6.00 -4.45 2.99
C VAL A 124 -4.92 -4.99 2.06
N LEU A 125 -5.10 -4.77 0.77
CA LEU A 125 -4.16 -5.12 -0.28
C LEU A 125 -3.63 -3.85 -0.94
N THR A 126 -2.42 -3.93 -1.49
CA THR A 126 -1.80 -2.82 -2.22
C THR A 126 -1.70 -3.15 -3.72
N GLY A 127 -2.20 -2.25 -4.54
CA GLY A 127 -2.29 -2.40 -5.98
C GLY A 127 -1.55 -1.34 -6.78
N SER A 128 -0.91 -1.81 -7.84
CA SER A 128 -0.24 -1.01 -8.84
C SER A 128 -0.37 -1.70 -10.20
N LEU A 129 -0.05 -1.00 -11.30
CA LEU A 129 -0.09 -1.61 -12.62
C LEU A 129 0.78 -2.89 -12.73
N PRO A 130 2.03 -2.92 -12.21
CA PRO A 130 2.86 -4.12 -12.27
C PRO A 130 2.30 -5.37 -11.61
N ASN A 131 1.40 -5.26 -10.61
CA ASN A 131 0.80 -6.41 -9.92
C ASN A 131 -0.71 -6.56 -10.13
N ALA A 132 -1.30 -5.83 -11.09
CA ALA A 132 -2.77 -5.76 -11.24
C ALA A 132 -3.43 -7.14 -11.40
N THR A 133 -2.86 -8.02 -12.24
CA THR A 133 -3.41 -9.37 -12.47
C THR A 133 -3.36 -10.24 -11.21
N ALA A 134 -2.19 -10.30 -10.56
CA ALA A 134 -2.02 -11.09 -9.33
C ALA A 134 -2.89 -10.54 -8.18
N LEU A 135 -3.01 -9.22 -8.08
CA LEU A 135 -3.85 -8.56 -7.10
C LEU A 135 -5.33 -8.85 -7.32
N ALA A 136 -5.81 -8.79 -8.56
CA ALA A 136 -7.20 -9.08 -8.88
C ALA A 136 -7.57 -10.50 -8.46
N GLN A 137 -6.71 -11.47 -8.76
CA GLN A 137 -6.90 -12.86 -8.32
C GLN A 137 -6.91 -12.98 -6.80
N ALA A 138 -5.90 -12.42 -6.11
CA ALA A 138 -5.81 -12.48 -4.65
C ALA A 138 -6.99 -11.81 -3.94
N ALA A 139 -7.46 -10.67 -4.46
CA ALA A 139 -8.63 -9.98 -3.93
C ALA A 139 -9.90 -10.80 -4.12
N PHE A 140 -10.08 -11.42 -5.29
CA PHE A 140 -11.22 -12.29 -5.59
C PHE A 140 -11.27 -13.50 -4.65
N ASP A 141 -10.16 -14.21 -4.50
CA ASP A 141 -10.08 -15.40 -3.65
C ASP A 141 -10.33 -15.04 -2.17
N LEU A 142 -9.74 -13.94 -1.70
CA LEU A 142 -9.87 -13.50 -0.31
C LEU A 142 -11.29 -13.02 0.02
N ALA A 143 -11.91 -12.28 -0.90
CA ALA A 143 -13.27 -11.79 -0.74
C ALA A 143 -14.28 -12.94 -0.80
N GLY A 144 -14.13 -13.84 -1.78
CA GLY A 144 -14.95 -15.04 -1.93
C GLY A 144 -14.86 -15.97 -0.72
N GLY A 145 -13.66 -16.25 -0.22
CA GLY A 145 -13.44 -17.08 0.96
C GLY A 145 -14.00 -16.50 2.26
N ARG A 146 -14.31 -15.20 2.29
CA ARG A 146 -14.84 -14.49 3.47
C ARG A 146 -16.29 -14.04 3.32
N GLY A 147 -16.91 -14.27 2.15
CA GLY A 147 -18.24 -13.76 1.83
C GLY A 147 -18.31 -12.23 1.92
N ARG A 148 -17.27 -11.53 1.48
CA ARG A 148 -17.14 -10.07 1.51
C ARG A 148 -17.05 -9.49 0.12
N ASP A 149 -17.34 -8.21 -0.01
CA ASP A 149 -17.15 -7.47 -1.26
C ASP A 149 -15.70 -6.93 -1.36
N ILE A 150 -15.34 -6.46 -2.56
CA ILE A 150 -14.04 -5.82 -2.84
C ILE A 150 -14.27 -4.33 -3.07
N SER A 151 -13.52 -3.51 -2.33
CA SER A 151 -13.55 -2.05 -2.43
C SER A 151 -12.21 -1.51 -2.95
N LEU A 152 -12.24 -0.74 -4.04
CA LEU A 152 -11.03 -0.09 -4.58
C LEU A 152 -10.92 1.34 -4.06
N GLN A 153 -9.79 1.68 -3.45
CA GLN A 153 -9.47 3.03 -2.99
C GLN A 153 -8.30 3.61 -3.77
N TYR A 154 -8.61 4.62 -4.60
CA TYR A 154 -7.60 5.36 -5.33
C TYR A 154 -7.18 6.62 -4.58
N LEU A 155 -5.89 6.75 -4.30
CA LEU A 155 -5.30 7.92 -3.66
C LEU A 155 -4.92 8.98 -4.69
N ARG A 156 -5.31 10.23 -4.43
CA ARG A 156 -4.77 11.40 -5.14
C ARG A 156 -3.92 12.22 -4.19
N SER A 157 -2.71 12.57 -4.62
CA SER A 157 -1.90 13.57 -3.92
C SER A 157 -2.57 14.94 -4.10
N PHE A 158 -2.85 15.63 -2.99
CA PHE A 158 -3.27 17.02 -2.98
C PHE A 158 -2.01 17.87 -2.80
N SER A 159 -1.44 18.33 -3.90
CA SER A 159 -0.68 19.58 -3.85
C SER A 159 -1.74 20.67 -3.70
N ARG A 160 -1.90 21.24 -2.49
CA ARG A 160 -2.49 22.59 -2.43
C ARG A 160 -1.45 23.48 -3.11
N LEU A 161 -1.64 23.74 -4.40
CA LEU A 161 -1.05 24.91 -5.05
C LEU A 161 -1.67 26.10 -4.32
N GLY A 162 -0.93 26.61 -3.33
CA GLY A 162 -1.10 27.94 -2.78
C GLY A 162 -0.28 28.92 -3.59
#